data_AF-A0A961K8G0-F1
#
_entry.id   AF-A0A961K8G0-F1
#
_cell.length_a   1.000
_cell.length_b   1.000
_cell.length_c   1.000
_cell.angle_alpha   90.00
_cell.angle_beta   90.00
_cell.angle_gamma   90.00
#
_symmetry.space_group_name_H-M   'P 1'
#
loop_
_entity.id
_entity.type
_entity.pdbx_description
1 polymer ?
#
loop_
_entity_poly.entity_id
_entity_poly.type
_entity_poly.pdbx_seq_one_letter_code
_entity_poly.pdbx_strand_id
1 'polypeptide(L)'
;MSYIDQFEHQLVAVFGGLPIYRPLEPIPGGGHPLDFRCGVDQLVIGGGAGEFPGIVLVDPGGAAADFALEEAESFADDTPLKPLWRRAAAPHAGRDTLDFAGWTRAEIADFAGACAQSLPLLRRYEPDHDGAFARWLSRCLGEFVVYALPEIGLPVTGALPMPPEDPGFLPHLPYGNVLLRPPYRPLLTTTQPFEDDPVWALAPPEPGAVSRRVGESAWAISPFARDPDLPPAVKIVYCGYWTDEDQTA
;
A
#
# COMPACT_ATOMS: atom_id res chain seq x y z
N MET A 1 21.51 1.33 11.28
CA MET A 1 20.78 2.41 10.59
C MET A 1 20.59 1.99 9.16
N SER A 2 19.39 2.21 8.64
CA SER A 2 18.99 1.80 7.30
C SER A 2 19.69 2.69 6.24
N TYR A 3 19.73 2.29 4.97
CA TYR A 3 20.29 3.14 3.91
C TYR A 3 19.36 4.33 3.62
N ILE A 4 18.04 4.12 3.70
CA ILE A 4 17.05 5.20 3.51
C ILE A 4 17.11 6.25 4.62
N ASP A 5 17.57 5.90 5.82
CA ASP A 5 17.75 6.82 6.95
C ASP A 5 18.78 7.93 6.68
N GLN A 6 19.58 7.81 5.62
CA GLN A 6 20.58 8.80 5.23
C GLN A 6 20.00 9.94 4.37
N PHE A 7 18.73 9.83 3.95
CA PHE A 7 18.08 10.76 3.03
C PHE A 7 16.74 11.23 3.59
N GLU A 8 16.27 12.40 3.18
CA GLU A 8 14.92 12.85 3.52
C GLU A 8 13.87 11.97 2.86
N HIS A 9 12.97 11.40 3.67
CA HIS A 9 11.94 10.48 3.21
C HIS A 9 10.69 10.53 4.09
N GLN A 10 9.57 10.06 3.53
CA GLN A 10 8.29 9.97 4.21
C GLN A 10 7.81 8.51 4.23
N LEU A 11 7.45 8.00 5.40
CA LEU A 11 6.70 6.74 5.52
C LEU A 11 5.26 6.96 5.05
N VAL A 12 4.87 6.31 3.95
CA VAL A 12 3.55 6.49 3.32
C VAL A 12 2.61 5.30 3.56
N ALA A 13 3.13 4.09 3.70
CA ALA A 13 2.33 2.88 3.91
C ALA A 13 3.18 1.73 4.50
N VAL A 14 2.56 0.57 4.68
CA VAL A 14 3.22 -0.68 5.11
C VAL A 14 2.73 -1.84 4.24
N PHE A 15 3.64 -2.68 3.75
CA PHE A 15 3.37 -3.90 3.00
C PHE A 15 3.76 -5.12 3.84
N GLY A 16 2.78 -5.90 4.33
CA GLY A 16 3.07 -7.10 5.11
C GLY A 16 4.01 -6.87 6.30
N GLY A 17 3.93 -5.71 6.96
CA GLY A 17 4.84 -5.30 8.04
C GLY A 17 6.12 -4.57 7.59
N LEU A 18 6.46 -4.59 6.30
CA LEU A 18 7.58 -3.82 5.76
C LEU A 18 7.16 -2.37 5.48
N PRO A 19 7.92 -1.36 5.92
CA PRO A 19 7.59 0.02 5.64
C PRO A 19 7.72 0.35 4.15
N ILE A 20 6.84 1.22 3.65
CA ILE A 20 6.93 1.80 2.31
C ILE A 20 7.22 3.28 2.45
N TYR A 21 8.34 3.71 1.88
CA TYR A 21 8.83 5.08 1.94
C TYR A 21 8.75 5.75 0.57
N ARG A 22 8.44 7.04 0.59
CA ARG A 22 8.60 7.97 -0.53
C ARG A 22 9.79 8.88 -0.26
N PRO A 23 10.84 8.87 -1.10
CA PRO A 23 11.92 9.84 -0.98
C PRO A 23 11.41 11.27 -1.21
N LEU A 24 11.87 12.21 -0.39
CA LEU A 24 11.63 13.64 -0.58
C LEU A 24 12.76 14.31 -1.39
N GLU A 25 13.89 13.62 -1.51
CA GLU A 25 15.01 13.98 -2.36
C GLU A 25 15.51 12.76 -3.17
N PRO A 26 16.19 12.97 -4.31
CA PRO A 26 16.74 11.86 -5.09
C PRO A 26 17.83 11.11 -4.30
N ILE A 27 17.69 9.80 -4.21
CA ILE A 27 18.70 8.89 -3.65
C ILE A 27 19.63 8.48 -4.81
N PRO A 28 20.91 8.89 -4.81
CA PRO A 28 21.82 8.68 -5.94
C PRO A 28 22.22 7.21 -6.12
N GLY A 29 22.00 6.37 -5.11
CA GLY A 29 22.68 5.08 -4.97
C GLY A 29 24.11 5.27 -4.48
N GLY A 30 24.84 4.17 -4.31
CA GLY A 30 26.18 4.20 -3.75
C GLY A 30 27.04 3.02 -4.21
N GLY A 31 28.23 2.92 -3.61
CA GLY A 31 29.24 1.92 -3.97
C GLY A 31 29.08 0.57 -3.28
N HIS A 32 28.13 0.42 -2.36
CA HIS A 32 27.85 -0.85 -1.70
C HIS A 32 26.77 -1.63 -2.46
N PRO A 33 26.85 -2.98 -2.54
CA PRO A 33 25.86 -3.79 -3.25
C PRO A 33 24.40 -3.67 -2.77
N LEU A 34 24.20 -3.21 -1.53
CA LEU A 34 22.88 -2.98 -0.93
C LEU A 34 22.39 -1.53 -1.08
N ASP A 35 23.22 -0.64 -1.63
CA ASP A 35 22.80 0.73 -1.91
C ASP A 35 21.87 0.71 -3.13
N PHE A 36 20.78 1.47 -3.06
CA PHE A 36 19.79 1.55 -4.13
C PHE A 36 19.65 2.98 -4.63
N ARG A 37 19.31 3.14 -5.90
CA ARG A 37 18.96 4.43 -6.48
C ARG A 37 17.44 4.59 -6.44
N CYS A 38 16.95 5.76 -6.05
CA CYS A 38 15.52 6.03 -5.99
C CYS A 38 15.20 7.51 -6.28
N GLY A 39 14.25 7.75 -7.18
CA GLY A 39 13.71 9.07 -7.48
C GLY A 39 12.62 9.50 -6.49
N VAL A 40 12.27 10.79 -6.52
CA VAL A 40 11.17 11.36 -5.69
C VAL A 40 9.77 10.94 -6.15
N ASP A 41 9.69 10.40 -7.37
CA ASP A 41 8.53 9.81 -8.01
C ASP A 41 8.52 8.28 -7.91
N GLN A 42 9.39 7.69 -7.09
CA GLN A 42 9.50 6.25 -6.86
C GLN A 42 9.20 5.91 -5.40
N LEU A 43 9.07 4.62 -5.09
CA LEU A 43 8.84 4.13 -3.74
C LEU A 43 9.91 3.12 -3.34
N VAL A 44 10.19 3.04 -2.04
CA VAL A 44 11.10 2.04 -1.46
C VAL A 44 10.33 1.21 -0.45
N ILE A 45 10.40 -0.11 -0.56
CA ILE A 45 9.86 -1.06 0.41
C ILE A 45 11.03 -1.58 1.25
N GLY A 46 10.86 -1.58 2.56
CA GLY A 46 11.96 -1.86 3.49
C GLY A 46 12.98 -0.72 3.43
N GLY A 47 14.24 -1.04 3.16
CA GLY A 47 15.24 0.00 2.86
C GLY A 47 16.26 0.27 3.96
N GLY A 48 16.62 -0.74 4.77
CA GLY A 48 18.05 -0.76 5.06
C GLY A 48 18.67 -1.79 5.98
N ALA A 49 19.98 -1.54 6.11
CA ALA A 49 21.03 -2.47 6.45
C ALA A 49 20.82 -3.16 7.81
N GLY A 50 20.66 -4.48 7.76
CA GLY A 50 20.52 -5.36 8.92
C GLY A 50 19.64 -6.57 8.61
N GLU A 51 18.37 -6.33 8.27
CA GLU A 51 17.36 -7.40 8.18
C GLU A 51 16.67 -7.53 6.81
N PHE A 52 16.44 -6.42 6.07
CA PHE A 52 15.80 -6.46 4.74
C PHE A 52 16.42 -5.45 3.76
N PRO A 53 17.07 -5.90 2.67
CA PRO A 53 17.53 -5.00 1.62
C PRO A 53 16.35 -4.30 0.93
N GLY A 54 16.59 -3.11 0.37
CA GLY A 54 15.53 -2.30 -0.25
C GLY A 54 14.98 -2.95 -1.53
N ILE A 55 13.67 -2.80 -1.74
CA ILE A 55 13.03 -3.06 -3.03
C ILE A 55 12.50 -1.72 -3.54
N VAL A 56 12.92 -1.30 -4.73
CA VAL A 56 12.51 -0.02 -5.33
C VAL A 56 11.42 -0.25 -6.37
N LEU A 57 10.29 0.46 -6.24
CA LEU A 57 9.29 0.59 -7.29
C LEU A 57 9.77 1.65 -8.29
N VAL A 58 10.49 1.21 -9.32
CA VAL A 58 11.17 2.08 -10.29
C VAL A 58 10.23 2.69 -11.33
N ASP A 59 9.11 2.03 -11.63
CA ASP A 59 8.06 2.54 -12.54
C ASP A 59 6.66 2.36 -11.90
N PRO A 60 6.23 3.28 -11.02
CA PRO A 60 4.88 3.21 -10.41
C PRO A 60 3.76 3.26 -11.45
N GLY A 61 3.96 3.94 -12.59
CA GLY A 61 3.01 3.96 -13.70
C GLY A 61 2.86 2.59 -14.35
N GLY A 62 3.97 1.91 -14.62
CA GLY A 62 3.98 0.53 -15.11
C GLY A 62 3.30 -0.43 -14.13
N ALA A 63 3.53 -0.28 -12.82
CA ALA A 63 2.89 -1.09 -11.79
C ALA A 63 1.37 -0.86 -11.74
N ALA A 64 0.95 0.40 -11.80
CA ALA A 64 -0.46 0.77 -11.91
C ALA A 64 -1.11 0.19 -13.18
N ALA A 65 -0.39 0.13 -14.29
CA ALA A 65 -0.87 -0.50 -15.53
C ALA A 65 -1.03 -2.02 -15.39
N ASP A 66 -0.05 -2.70 -14.80
CA ASP A 66 -0.13 -4.15 -14.59
C ASP A 66 -1.31 -4.53 -13.68
N PHE A 67 -1.57 -3.71 -12.65
CA PHE A 67 -2.75 -3.82 -11.80
C PHE A 67 -4.03 -3.56 -12.59
N ALA A 68 -4.11 -2.43 -13.30
CA ALA A 68 -5.32 -2.03 -14.02
C ALA A 68 -5.70 -3.01 -15.15
N LEU A 69 -4.72 -3.64 -15.81
CA LEU A 69 -5.01 -4.71 -16.76
C LEU A 69 -5.60 -5.94 -16.09
N GLU A 70 -5.02 -6.38 -14.97
CA GLU A 70 -5.55 -7.52 -14.22
C GLU A 70 -6.98 -7.26 -13.76
N GLU A 71 -7.21 -6.08 -13.19
CA GLU A 71 -8.53 -5.69 -12.70
C GLU A 71 -9.54 -5.51 -13.83
N ALA A 72 -9.12 -5.01 -14.99
CA ALA A 72 -10.01 -4.97 -16.16
C ALA A 72 -10.45 -6.36 -16.62
N GLU A 73 -9.63 -7.41 -16.44
CA GLU A 73 -10.03 -8.79 -16.74
C GLU A 73 -11.08 -9.33 -15.76
N SER A 74 -11.10 -8.84 -14.51
CA SER A 74 -12.08 -9.22 -13.49
C SER A 74 -13.47 -8.62 -13.75
N PHE A 75 -13.53 -7.50 -14.47
CA PHE A 75 -14.79 -6.88 -14.87
C PHE A 75 -15.60 -7.76 -15.84
N ALA A 76 -16.93 -7.73 -15.68
CA ALA A 76 -17.85 -8.37 -16.62
C ALA A 76 -17.66 -7.78 -18.03
N ASP A 77 -17.85 -8.59 -19.07
CA ASP A 77 -17.54 -8.19 -20.46
C ASP A 77 -18.37 -6.98 -20.96
N ASP A 78 -19.54 -6.75 -20.40
CA ASP A 78 -20.42 -5.62 -20.70
C ASP A 78 -20.11 -4.37 -19.86
N THR A 79 -19.14 -4.44 -18.95
CA THR A 79 -18.75 -3.33 -18.08
C THR A 79 -18.06 -2.23 -18.91
N PRO A 80 -18.61 -1.00 -18.98
CA PRO A 80 -18.03 0.07 -19.80
C PRO A 80 -16.61 0.48 -19.39
N LEU A 81 -16.23 0.24 -18.13
CA LEU A 81 -14.89 0.55 -17.61
C LEU A 81 -13.80 -0.38 -18.18
N LYS A 82 -14.12 -1.64 -18.49
CA LYS A 82 -13.17 -2.65 -19.00
C LYS A 82 -12.35 -2.19 -20.21
N PRO A 83 -12.96 -1.74 -21.33
CA PRO A 83 -12.19 -1.24 -22.46
C PRO A 83 -11.43 0.06 -22.17
N LEU A 84 -11.89 0.88 -21.22
CA LEU A 84 -11.23 2.14 -20.86
C LEU A 84 -9.95 1.88 -20.05
N TRP A 85 -10.04 1.01 -19.03
CA TRP A 85 -8.91 0.58 -18.22
C TRP A 85 -7.86 -0.11 -19.07
N ARG A 86 -8.26 -1.06 -19.94
CA ARG A 86 -7.35 -1.69 -20.91
C ARG A 86 -6.63 -0.69 -21.80
N ARG A 87 -7.35 0.29 -22.35
CA ARG A 87 -6.76 1.29 -23.26
C ARG A 87 -5.76 2.20 -22.54
N ALA A 88 -6.05 2.60 -21.30
CA ALA A 88 -5.16 3.44 -20.50
C ALA A 88 -3.89 2.68 -20.08
N ALA A 89 -4.03 1.41 -19.67
CA ALA A 89 -2.94 0.63 -19.10
C ALA A 89 -2.04 -0.07 -20.14
N ALA A 90 -2.59 -0.53 -21.27
CA ALA A 90 -1.86 -1.34 -22.25
C ALA A 90 -0.52 -0.74 -22.75
N PRO A 91 -0.37 0.58 -22.99
CA PRO A 91 0.92 1.16 -23.42
C PRO A 91 2.03 1.14 -22.36
N HIS A 92 1.67 0.84 -21.11
CA HIS A 92 2.55 0.93 -19.95
C HIS A 92 2.82 -0.42 -19.28
N ALA A 93 2.09 -1.47 -19.67
CA ALA A 93 2.19 -2.79 -19.08
C ALA A 93 3.44 -3.59 -19.50
N GLY A 94 3.81 -4.57 -18.67
CA GLY A 94 4.92 -5.49 -18.97
C GLY A 94 6.31 -4.87 -18.90
N ARG A 95 6.44 -3.70 -18.25
CA ARG A 95 7.72 -3.06 -17.96
C ARG A 95 8.32 -3.66 -16.69
N ASP A 96 9.63 -3.54 -16.53
CA ASP A 96 10.28 -3.83 -15.26
C ASP A 96 9.95 -2.71 -14.27
N THR A 97 9.13 -3.03 -13.27
CA THR A 97 8.63 -2.05 -12.29
C THR A 97 9.38 -2.12 -10.96
N LEU A 98 10.15 -3.19 -10.72
CA LEU A 98 10.80 -3.46 -9.44
C LEU A 98 12.31 -3.64 -9.62
N ASP A 99 13.08 -3.03 -8.73
CA ASP A 99 14.50 -3.30 -8.54
C ASP A 99 14.72 -3.89 -7.14
N PHE A 100 15.21 -5.13 -7.09
CA PHE A 100 15.54 -5.83 -5.86
C PHE A 100 17.00 -5.56 -5.50
N ALA A 101 17.27 -4.36 -4.98
CA ALA A 101 18.62 -3.85 -4.82
C ALA A 101 19.48 -4.72 -3.88
N GLY A 102 20.47 -5.39 -4.46
CA GLY A 102 21.40 -6.26 -3.75
C GLY A 102 20.85 -7.63 -3.37
N TRP A 103 19.62 -7.96 -3.78
CA TRP A 103 19.04 -9.27 -3.52
C TRP A 103 19.61 -10.34 -4.44
N THR A 104 19.92 -11.49 -3.87
CA THR A 104 20.18 -12.73 -4.59
C THR A 104 18.87 -13.40 -5.00
N ARG A 105 18.93 -14.31 -5.98
CA ARG A 105 17.76 -15.11 -6.38
C ARG A 105 17.20 -15.96 -5.24
N ALA A 106 18.06 -16.42 -4.32
CA ALA A 106 17.65 -17.20 -3.16
C ALA A 106 16.83 -16.33 -2.19
N GLU A 107 17.30 -15.12 -1.89
CA GLU A 107 16.56 -14.19 -1.01
C GLU A 107 15.21 -13.79 -1.62
N ILE A 108 15.15 -13.55 -2.94
CA ILE A 108 13.88 -13.26 -3.61
C ILE A 108 12.91 -14.46 -3.48
N ALA A 109 13.40 -15.68 -3.62
CA ALA A 109 12.60 -16.89 -3.46
C ALA A 109 12.13 -17.08 -2.00
N ASP A 110 13.00 -16.81 -1.02
CA ASP A 110 12.67 -16.88 0.41
C ASP A 110 11.60 -15.86 0.78
N PHE A 111 11.72 -14.62 0.26
CA PHE A 111 10.71 -13.58 0.48
C PHE A 111 9.38 -13.89 -0.21
N ALA A 112 9.41 -14.46 -1.42
CA ALA A 112 8.22 -14.98 -2.06
C ALA A 112 7.56 -16.09 -1.22
N GLY A 113 8.35 -17.00 -0.66
CA GLY A 113 7.88 -18.02 0.29
C GLY A 113 7.24 -17.43 1.54
N ALA A 114 7.84 -16.40 2.12
CA ALA A 114 7.29 -15.67 3.26
C ALA A 114 5.95 -14.99 2.91
N CYS A 115 5.84 -14.38 1.73
CA CYS A 115 4.58 -13.79 1.24
C CYS A 115 3.49 -14.84 0.98
N ALA A 116 3.86 -16.07 0.64
CA ALA A 116 2.92 -17.18 0.47
C ALA A 116 2.44 -17.76 1.81
N GLN A 117 3.25 -17.69 2.86
CA GLN A 117 3.02 -18.43 4.12
C GLN A 117 2.67 -17.56 5.33
N SER A 118 3.28 -16.37 5.48
CA SER A 118 3.60 -15.87 6.82
C SER A 118 3.47 -14.36 7.05
N LEU A 119 3.18 -13.54 6.04
CA LEU A 119 2.96 -12.11 6.26
C LEU A 119 1.47 -11.80 6.51
N PRO A 120 1.13 -10.75 7.26
CA PRO A 120 -0.24 -10.27 7.46
C PRO A 120 -0.76 -9.60 6.17
N LEU A 121 -0.79 -10.37 5.09
CA LEU A 121 -1.28 -9.98 3.78
C LEU A 121 -2.74 -10.42 3.66
N LEU A 122 -3.57 -9.53 3.16
CA LEU A 122 -4.98 -9.84 2.89
C LEU A 122 -5.08 -10.84 1.74
N ARG A 123 -4.25 -10.67 0.70
CA ARG A 123 -4.09 -11.64 -0.39
C ARG A 123 -2.66 -12.17 -0.39
N ARG A 124 -2.49 -13.46 -0.11
CA ARG A 124 -1.17 -14.12 -0.16
C ARG A 124 -0.70 -14.29 -1.60
N TYR A 125 0.61 -14.48 -1.77
CA TYR A 125 1.18 -14.85 -3.06
C TYR A 125 0.92 -16.33 -3.34
N GLU A 126 0.30 -16.63 -4.48
CA GLU A 126 0.01 -17.99 -4.94
C GLU A 126 0.67 -18.23 -6.31
N PRO A 127 1.81 -18.92 -6.39
CA PRO A 127 2.59 -19.06 -7.63
C PRO A 127 1.80 -19.59 -8.84
N ASP A 128 0.89 -20.54 -8.60
CA ASP A 128 0.08 -21.16 -9.67
C ASP A 128 -0.96 -20.20 -10.26
N HIS A 129 -1.40 -19.21 -9.48
CA HIS A 129 -2.42 -18.24 -9.88
C HIS A 129 -1.80 -16.90 -10.31
N ASP A 130 -0.83 -16.41 -9.55
CA ASP A 130 -0.22 -15.09 -9.73
C ASP A 130 0.97 -15.12 -10.70
N GLY A 131 1.53 -16.30 -10.98
CA GLY A 131 2.67 -16.47 -11.87
C GLY A 131 3.98 -16.00 -11.23
N ALA A 132 4.61 -14.97 -11.79
CA ALA A 132 5.89 -14.47 -11.31
C ALA A 132 5.72 -13.59 -10.06
N PHE A 133 6.50 -13.86 -9.01
CA PHE A 133 6.46 -13.09 -7.76
C PHE A 133 6.60 -11.58 -7.95
N ALA A 134 7.56 -11.14 -8.77
CA ALA A 134 7.76 -9.72 -9.05
C ALA A 134 6.52 -9.07 -9.68
N ARG A 135 5.79 -9.79 -10.54
CA ARG A 135 4.55 -9.31 -11.15
C ARG A 135 3.44 -9.18 -10.11
N TRP A 136 3.30 -10.16 -9.23
CA TRP A 136 2.35 -10.10 -8.11
C TRP A 136 2.63 -8.90 -7.19
N LEU A 137 3.89 -8.72 -6.78
CA LEU A 137 4.31 -7.60 -5.93
C LEU A 137 4.08 -6.25 -6.64
N SER A 138 4.42 -6.17 -7.93
CA SER A 138 4.14 -5.01 -8.79
C SER A 138 2.66 -4.64 -8.75
N ARG A 139 1.75 -5.62 -8.87
CA ARG A 139 0.30 -5.37 -8.85
C ARG A 139 -0.22 -4.96 -7.46
N CYS A 140 0.32 -5.52 -6.38
CA CYS A 140 0.02 -5.08 -5.01
C CYS A 140 0.34 -3.58 -4.84
N LEU A 141 1.50 -3.15 -5.33
CA LEU A 141 1.91 -1.76 -5.26
C LEU A 141 1.17 -0.88 -6.28
N GLY A 142 0.85 -1.43 -7.45
CA GLY A 142 0.06 -0.78 -8.48
C GLY A 142 -1.33 -0.40 -7.99
N GLU A 143 -2.00 -1.29 -7.25
CA GLU A 143 -3.26 -1.00 -6.55
C GLU A 143 -3.11 0.22 -5.62
N PHE A 144 -2.05 0.24 -4.80
CA PHE A 144 -1.75 1.36 -3.91
C PHE A 144 -1.49 2.66 -4.67
N VAL A 145 -0.75 2.61 -5.79
CA VAL A 145 -0.50 3.78 -6.64
C VAL A 145 -1.80 4.30 -7.24
N VAL A 146 -2.67 3.43 -7.76
CA VAL A 146 -3.95 3.84 -8.37
C VAL A 146 -4.85 4.54 -7.35
N TYR A 147 -4.99 3.98 -6.15
CA TYR A 147 -6.00 4.44 -5.21
C TYR A 147 -5.51 5.45 -4.17
N ALA A 148 -4.22 5.46 -3.83
CA ALA A 148 -3.70 6.26 -2.71
C ALA A 148 -2.57 7.23 -3.07
N LEU A 149 -1.77 6.96 -4.12
CA LEU A 149 -0.73 7.87 -4.61
C LEU A 149 -0.79 8.04 -6.14
N PRO A 150 -1.93 8.49 -6.70
CA PRO A 150 -2.09 8.57 -8.15
C PRO A 150 -1.08 9.53 -8.79
N GLU A 151 -0.56 10.51 -8.06
CA GLU A 151 0.35 11.53 -8.59
C GLU A 151 1.73 10.98 -9.02
N ILE A 152 2.16 9.82 -8.51
CA ILE A 152 3.43 9.19 -8.95
C ILE A 152 3.22 8.23 -10.14
N GLY A 153 1.97 7.91 -10.48
CA GLY A 153 1.59 7.03 -11.59
C GLY A 153 0.88 7.72 -12.76
N LEU A 154 0.94 9.07 -12.83
CA LEU A 154 0.06 9.92 -13.67
C LEU A 154 -0.17 9.48 -15.11
N PRO A 155 0.82 8.98 -15.88
CA PRO A 155 0.58 8.53 -17.25
C PRO A 155 -0.53 7.48 -17.37
N VAL A 156 -0.71 6.67 -16.32
CA VAL A 156 -1.75 5.64 -16.24
C VAL A 156 -2.88 6.11 -15.35
N THR A 157 -2.60 6.49 -14.11
CA THR A 157 -3.62 6.83 -13.11
C THR A 157 -4.48 8.03 -13.52
N GLY A 158 -3.90 9.02 -14.22
CA GLY A 158 -4.65 10.17 -14.74
C GLY A 158 -5.53 9.84 -15.95
N ALA A 159 -5.30 8.70 -16.60
CA ALA A 159 -6.09 8.21 -17.73
C ALA A 159 -7.12 7.15 -17.32
N LEU A 160 -6.98 6.56 -16.13
CA LEU A 160 -7.96 5.62 -15.59
C LEU A 160 -9.23 6.38 -15.23
N PRO A 161 -10.39 6.03 -15.83
CA PRO A 161 -11.65 6.55 -15.31
C PRO A 161 -11.83 5.98 -13.91
N MET A 162 -11.82 6.86 -12.91
CA MET A 162 -12.23 6.47 -11.58
C MET A 162 -13.67 5.96 -11.68
N PRO A 163 -13.99 4.85 -11.01
CA PRO A 163 -15.37 4.40 -10.95
C PRO A 163 -16.24 5.55 -10.43
N PRO A 164 -17.48 5.69 -10.95
CA PRO A 164 -18.38 6.73 -10.47
C PRO A 164 -18.48 6.64 -8.94
N GLU A 165 -18.70 7.78 -8.27
CA GLU A 165 -18.89 7.88 -6.81
C GLU A 165 -20.18 7.17 -6.31
N ASP A 166 -20.59 6.09 -6.96
CA ASP A 166 -21.66 5.23 -6.50
C ASP A 166 -21.22 4.61 -5.14
N PRO A 167 -21.94 4.89 -4.04
CA PRO A 167 -21.64 4.29 -2.74
C PRO A 167 -21.73 2.76 -2.73
N GLY A 168 -22.36 2.15 -3.75
CA GLY A 168 -22.39 0.70 -3.97
C GLY A 168 -21.15 0.16 -4.70
N PHE A 169 -20.39 1.02 -5.38
CA PHE A 169 -19.08 0.69 -5.93
C PHE A 169 -18.03 0.94 -4.83
N LEU A 170 -18.05 0.12 -3.79
CA LEU A 170 -16.84 -0.01 -2.98
C LEU A 170 -15.83 -0.71 -3.89
N PRO A 171 -14.70 -0.08 -4.25
CA PRO A 171 -13.66 -0.80 -4.96
C PRO A 171 -13.26 -1.96 -4.06
N HIS A 172 -13.60 -3.18 -4.46
CA HIS A 172 -12.93 -4.33 -3.90
C HIS A 172 -11.44 -4.09 -4.15
N LEU A 173 -10.64 -4.12 -3.10
CA LEU A 173 -9.19 -4.07 -3.21
C LEU A 173 -8.75 -5.52 -3.40
N PRO A 174 -8.61 -6.02 -4.65
CA PRO A 174 -8.30 -7.43 -4.89
C PRO A 174 -6.98 -7.85 -4.24
N TYR A 175 -6.05 -6.94 -3.98
CA TYR A 175 -4.83 -7.24 -3.23
C TYR A 175 -4.96 -6.83 -1.77
N GLY A 176 -5.25 -5.55 -1.49
CA GLY A 176 -5.40 -5.03 -0.12
C GLY A 176 -4.15 -5.18 0.76
N ASN A 177 -2.99 -5.42 0.15
CA ASN A 177 -1.77 -5.80 0.85
C ASN A 177 -0.95 -4.61 1.38
N VAL A 178 -1.31 -3.39 0.95
CA VAL A 178 -0.66 -2.15 1.36
C VAL A 178 -1.59 -1.40 2.30
N LEU A 179 -1.18 -1.26 3.55
CA LEU A 179 -1.93 -0.57 4.59
C LEU A 179 -1.49 0.89 4.67
N LEU A 180 -2.45 1.79 4.49
CA LEU A 180 -2.23 3.24 4.66
C LEU A 180 -1.96 3.55 6.12
N ARG A 181 -1.03 4.47 6.35
CA ARG A 181 -0.90 5.09 7.66
C ARG A 181 -2.07 6.07 7.82
N PRO A 182 -2.84 6.02 8.94
CA PRO A 182 -3.85 7.03 9.22
C PRO A 182 -3.22 8.44 9.17
N PRO A 183 -3.86 9.44 8.55
CA PRO A 183 -3.26 10.77 8.36
C PRO A 183 -3.07 11.58 9.66
N TYR A 184 -3.28 11.00 10.84
CA TYR A 184 -3.08 11.69 12.12
C TYR A 184 -2.47 10.74 13.15
N ARG A 185 -1.14 10.83 13.36
CA ARG A 185 -0.59 10.71 14.71
C ARG A 185 -0.35 12.12 15.24
N PRO A 186 -0.58 12.40 16.54
CA PRO A 186 -0.06 13.62 17.14
C PRO A 186 1.46 13.65 16.91
N LEU A 187 1.95 14.77 16.41
CA LEU A 187 3.38 15.08 16.40
C LEU A 187 3.84 15.04 17.87
N LEU A 188 4.35 13.91 18.34
CA LEU A 188 5.21 13.92 19.51
C LEU A 188 6.54 14.49 19.05
N THR A 189 6.64 15.82 19.03
CA THR A 189 7.92 16.51 19.09
C THR A 189 8.50 16.23 20.47
N THR A 190 9.27 15.17 20.63
CA THR A 190 10.02 14.95 21.86
C THR A 190 11.51 14.99 21.55
N THR A 191 12.08 16.17 21.71
CA THR A 191 13.52 16.39 21.94
C THR A 191 13.92 15.96 23.36
N GLN A 192 13.45 14.83 23.85
CA GLN A 192 13.90 14.25 25.12
C GLN A 192 14.09 12.73 25.03
N PRO A 193 15.06 12.17 25.78
CA PRO A 193 15.50 10.79 25.62
C PRO A 193 14.42 9.81 26.07
N PHE A 194 14.34 8.69 25.38
CA PHE A 194 13.61 7.50 25.79
C PHE A 194 14.19 6.97 27.10
N GLU A 195 13.53 7.25 28.22
CA GLU A 195 13.59 6.41 29.41
C GLU A 195 12.14 6.02 29.76
N ASP A 196 11.90 4.72 29.66
CA ASP A 196 10.80 3.94 30.24
C ASP A 196 9.35 4.34 29.90
N ASP A 197 8.74 3.71 28.87
CA ASP A 197 7.35 3.22 28.99
C ASP A 197 6.93 2.20 27.89
N PRO A 198 6.03 1.24 28.20
CA PRO A 198 5.73 0.08 27.37
C PRO A 198 4.62 0.33 26.32
N VAL A 199 4.84 -0.22 25.13
CA VAL A 199 3.91 -1.04 24.32
C VAL A 199 2.40 -0.74 24.46
N TRP A 200 1.84 -0.13 23.40
CA TRP A 200 0.44 -0.16 22.94
C TRP A 200 -0.70 -0.11 23.98
N ALA A 201 -1.25 1.09 24.22
CA ALA A 201 -2.63 1.25 24.66
C ALA A 201 -3.37 2.16 23.68
N LEU A 202 -4.32 1.60 22.93
CA LEU A 202 -5.33 2.37 22.20
C LEU A 202 -6.21 3.06 23.25
N ALA A 203 -6.27 4.39 23.21
CA ALA A 203 -7.22 5.13 24.05
C ALA A 203 -8.66 4.74 23.65
N PRO A 204 -9.57 4.55 24.63
CA PRO A 204 -10.95 4.18 24.33
C PRO A 204 -11.67 5.32 23.57
N PRO A 205 -12.66 4.99 22.71
CA PRO A 205 -13.40 5.99 21.96
C PRO A 205 -14.22 6.90 22.88
N GLU A 206 -14.28 8.18 22.53
CA GLU A 206 -15.06 9.21 23.22
C GLU A 206 -16.55 8.81 23.33
N PRO A 207 -17.21 9.14 24.46
CA PRO A 207 -18.63 8.82 24.67
C PRO A 207 -19.51 9.58 23.67
N GLY A 208 -20.03 8.86 22.67
CA GLY A 208 -20.90 9.40 21.62
C GLY A 208 -20.88 8.66 20.28
N ALA A 209 -19.94 7.73 20.08
CA ALA A 209 -19.88 6.92 18.86
C ALA A 209 -21.09 5.96 18.76
N VAL A 210 -21.93 6.14 17.75
CA VAL A 210 -23.07 5.25 17.46
C VAL A 210 -22.56 4.05 16.67
N SER A 211 -22.55 2.86 17.28
CA SER A 211 -22.28 1.60 16.59
C SER A 211 -23.58 1.02 16.03
N ARG A 212 -23.54 0.49 14.80
CA ARG A 212 -24.66 -0.27 14.22
C ARG A 212 -24.14 -1.59 13.67
N ARG A 213 -24.75 -2.68 14.13
CA ARG A 213 -24.40 -4.05 13.75
C ARG A 213 -24.78 -4.30 12.28
N VAL A 214 -23.84 -4.70 11.44
CA VAL A 214 -24.10 -5.14 10.06
C VAL A 214 -23.62 -6.58 9.93
N GLY A 215 -24.56 -7.53 10.07
CA GLY A 215 -24.26 -8.96 10.00
C GLY A 215 -23.63 -9.55 11.27
N GLU A 216 -23.34 -10.86 11.22
CA GLU A 216 -22.91 -11.64 12.39
C GLU A 216 -21.42 -11.49 12.75
N SER A 217 -20.60 -10.82 11.93
CA SER A 217 -19.14 -10.84 12.12
C SER A 217 -18.38 -9.56 11.73
N ALA A 218 -19.04 -8.40 11.61
CA ALA A 218 -18.33 -7.14 11.36
C ALA A 218 -18.98 -5.93 12.04
N TRP A 219 -18.15 -5.11 12.69
CA TRP A 219 -18.49 -3.75 13.10
C TRP A 219 -17.86 -2.77 12.12
N ALA A 220 -18.67 -1.93 11.49
CA ALA A 220 -18.19 -0.81 10.68
C ALA A 220 -18.37 0.50 11.47
N ILE A 221 -17.28 1.26 11.63
CA ILE A 221 -17.36 2.65 12.10
C ILE A 221 -17.63 3.52 10.88
N SER A 222 -18.83 4.08 10.81
CA SER A 222 -19.20 5.05 9.78
C SER A 222 -18.85 6.46 10.29
N PRO A 223 -17.98 7.23 9.61
CA PRO A 223 -17.75 8.63 9.94
C PRO A 223 -18.83 9.58 9.37
N PHE A 224 -20.03 9.09 9.01
CA PHE A 224 -21.07 9.87 8.32
C PHE A 224 -21.84 10.91 9.19
N ALA A 225 -21.18 11.59 10.12
CA ALA A 225 -21.66 12.88 10.61
C ALA A 225 -20.95 13.99 9.79
N ARG A 226 -21.65 14.55 8.81
CA ARG A 226 -21.15 15.71 8.04
C ARG A 226 -21.09 16.93 8.95
N ASP A 227 -19.90 17.47 9.15
CA ASP A 227 -19.73 18.90 9.46
C ASP A 227 -19.72 19.65 8.11
N PRO A 228 -20.70 20.53 7.84
CA PRO A 228 -20.81 21.26 6.57
C PRO A 228 -19.68 22.28 6.34
N ASP A 229 -18.86 22.59 7.35
CA ASP A 229 -17.82 23.63 7.26
C ASP A 229 -16.41 23.09 6.94
N LEU A 230 -16.24 21.76 6.77
CA LEU A 230 -14.97 21.14 6.41
C LEU A 230 -14.82 20.94 4.89
N PRO A 231 -13.64 21.25 4.29
CA PRO A 231 -13.37 20.98 2.88
C PRO A 231 -13.40 19.47 2.60
N PRO A 232 -13.66 19.04 1.34
CA PRO A 232 -13.87 17.63 1.01
C PRO A 232 -12.65 16.80 1.39
N ALA A 233 -12.79 16.01 2.45
CA ALA A 233 -11.76 15.10 2.92
C ALA A 233 -11.57 13.94 1.94
N VAL A 234 -10.31 13.55 1.73
CA VAL A 234 -9.91 12.29 1.10
C VAL A 234 -10.67 11.15 1.79
N LYS A 235 -11.46 10.40 1.02
CA LYS A 235 -12.21 9.24 1.49
C LYS A 235 -11.23 8.10 1.74
N ILE A 236 -10.92 7.81 3.01
CA ILE A 236 -10.12 6.64 3.41
C ILE A 236 -11.08 5.57 3.89
N VAL A 237 -11.11 4.43 3.20
CA VAL A 237 -11.84 3.23 3.63
C VAL A 237 -10.95 2.44 4.59
N TYR A 238 -11.41 2.26 5.82
CA TYR A 238 -10.77 1.37 6.79
C TYR A 238 -11.45 0.00 6.74
N CYS A 239 -10.68 -1.06 6.46
CA CYS A 239 -11.07 -2.43 6.78
C CYS A 239 -10.25 -2.88 7.99
N GLY A 240 -10.83 -2.83 9.18
CA GLY A 240 -10.26 -3.43 10.38
C GLY A 240 -10.88 -4.81 10.61
N TYR A 241 -10.07 -5.78 11.04
CA TYR A 241 -10.56 -7.03 11.61
C TYR A 241 -10.66 -6.86 13.12
N TRP A 242 -11.82 -7.17 13.69
CA TRP A 242 -12.00 -7.38 15.14
C TRP A 242 -12.13 -8.88 15.35
N THR A 243 -11.31 -9.44 16.23
CA THR A 243 -11.46 -10.82 16.71
C THR A 243 -12.21 -10.78 18.05
N ASP A 244 -13.13 -11.74 18.27
CA ASP A 244 -13.98 -11.81 19.47
C ASP A 244 -13.21 -11.98 20.81
N GLU A 245 -11.88 -12.09 20.79
CA GLU A 245 -11.05 -12.26 21.99
C GLU A 245 -10.89 -10.97 22.85
N ASP A 246 -11.26 -9.79 22.33
CA ASP A 246 -11.13 -8.52 23.07
C ASP A 246 -12.34 -8.16 23.97
N GLN A 247 -13.31 -9.07 24.17
CA GLN A 247 -14.46 -8.81 25.05
C GLN A 247 -14.29 -9.20 26.52
N THR A 248 -13.12 -9.70 26.93
CA THR A 248 -12.84 -10.00 28.34
C THR A 248 -11.47 -9.53 28.78
N ALA A 249 -11.33 -8.22 28.99
CA ALA A 249 -10.34 -7.61 29.88
C ALA A 249 -10.86 -6.25 30.39
#